data_AF-A0A2V7IPL0-F1
#
_entry.id   AF-A0A2V7IPL0-F1
#
_cell.length_a   1.000
_cell.length_b   1.000
_cell.length_c   1.000
_cell.angle_alpha   90.00
_cell.angle_beta   90.00
_cell.angle_gamma   90.00
#
_symmetry.space_group_name_H-M   'P 1'
#
loop_
_entity.id
_entity.type
_entity.pdbx_description
1 polymer ?
#
loop_
_entity_poly.entity_id
_entity_poly.type
_entity_poly.pdbx_seq_one_letter_code
_entity_poly.pdbx_strand_id
1 'polypeptide(L)'
;MAARRILGAPLAFLGALSLACAGERSIAPPLPASFSLQDATPFYEQHNLVSDGAVSADLVDAALVNAWGLVASATSPWWVADNGTGLSTLYNGNTGAKVSLTVSVPGAPTGIVFNGGAGFVVTSGTKSGPARFIFASEDGTISGWTPAVAATQAVVAVDNSAGGGVYKGLAIVSTASGDRLYATNFRAATVDVFDASFHSVPGGFVDPGLPAGYAPFGIRSLGGAIYVTYALQDADKKDDVAGEGHGFVNAFDTGGHLLRRVASGGRLNSPWGLALAPADFGAFSGDLLVGNFGDGHINAFDPHRGHGGLQQRGQLHAADGRPIAIDGLWAIAFGNGAAAGPANVLFFTAGPLDEEHGLFGKLVVTSHPGLVP
;
A
#
# COMPACT_ATOMS: atom_id res chain seq x y z
N MET A 1 -34.32 27.51 -60.61
CA MET A 1 -33.82 28.88 -60.85
C MET A 1 -32.31 28.86 -60.69
N ALA A 2 -31.59 28.76 -61.81
CA ALA A 2 -30.88 29.87 -62.46
C ALA A 2 -29.58 30.20 -61.70
N ALA A 3 -28.38 29.72 -62.06
CA ALA A 3 -27.58 29.82 -63.30
C ALA A 3 -26.93 31.21 -63.53
N ARG A 4 -25.58 31.24 -63.52
CA ARG A 4 -24.59 32.02 -64.32
C ARG A 4 -23.30 32.21 -63.49
N ARG A 5 -22.10 31.67 -63.76
CA ARG A 5 -21.27 31.50 -64.99
C ARG A 5 -20.85 32.89 -65.53
N ILE A 6 -19.56 33.28 -65.63
CA ILE A 6 -18.57 32.89 -66.66
C ILE A 6 -17.18 33.60 -66.50
N LEU A 7 -16.12 32.80 -66.66
CA LEU A 7 -14.81 32.92 -67.37
C LEU A 7 -13.83 34.11 -67.24
N GLY A 8 -12.53 33.74 -67.25
CA GLY A 8 -11.49 34.37 -68.09
C GLY A 8 -10.03 33.98 -67.78
N ALA A 9 -9.48 32.97 -68.47
CA ALA A 9 -8.03 32.67 -68.59
C ALA A 9 -7.50 33.21 -69.95
N PRO A 10 -6.16 33.31 -70.20
CA PRO A 10 -5.34 32.17 -70.71
C PRO A 10 -3.88 32.16 -70.19
N LEU A 11 -3.25 31.00 -69.92
CA LEU A 11 -2.39 30.16 -70.79
C LEU A 11 -1.25 30.85 -71.57
N ALA A 12 0.00 30.52 -71.22
CA ALA A 12 1.12 30.39 -72.15
C ALA A 12 2.04 29.24 -71.70
N PHE A 13 2.57 28.52 -72.70
CA PHE A 13 3.10 27.17 -72.64
C PHE A 13 4.64 27.17 -72.84
N LEU A 14 5.24 26.00 -72.56
CA LEU A 14 6.48 25.43 -73.11
C LEU A 14 7.83 25.74 -72.42
N GLY A 15 8.54 24.64 -72.08
CA GLY A 15 10.00 24.61 -71.97
C GLY A 15 10.54 23.58 -70.97
N ALA A 16 10.47 22.29 -71.27
CA ALA A 16 11.23 21.27 -70.55
C ALA A 16 12.71 21.31 -70.99
N LEU A 17 13.64 21.37 -70.04
CA LEU A 17 15.02 20.91 -70.25
C LEU A 17 15.61 20.45 -68.91
N SER A 18 15.75 19.15 -68.75
CA SER A 18 16.55 18.51 -67.71
C SER A 18 18.00 18.42 -68.19
N LEU A 19 18.96 18.91 -67.41
CA LEU A 19 20.35 18.41 -67.41
C LEU A 19 20.99 18.69 -66.04
N ALA A 20 21.83 17.76 -65.61
CA ALA A 20 22.15 17.44 -64.25
C ALA A 20 23.48 18.04 -63.74
N CYS A 21 23.70 17.82 -62.43
CA CYS A 21 24.97 17.69 -61.71
C CYS A 21 25.72 18.98 -61.32
N ALA A 22 25.65 19.30 -60.02
CA ALA A 22 26.72 19.05 -59.04
C ALA A 22 26.63 20.06 -57.88
N GLY A 23 25.72 19.79 -56.93
CA GLY A 23 25.75 20.48 -55.63
C GLY A 23 26.47 19.58 -54.63
N GLU A 24 27.65 20.01 -54.18
CA GLU A 24 28.39 19.39 -53.08
C GLU A 24 27.49 19.33 -51.84
N ARG A 25 26.94 18.15 -51.56
CA ARG A 25 26.31 17.87 -50.28
C ARG A 25 27.43 17.58 -49.29
N SER A 26 27.64 18.52 -48.37
CA SER A 26 28.42 18.29 -47.15
C SER A 26 27.79 17.11 -46.40
N ILE A 27 28.40 15.93 -46.50
CA ILE A 27 28.00 14.74 -45.74
C ILE A 27 28.57 14.92 -44.34
N ALA A 28 27.79 15.55 -43.45
CA ALA A 28 27.99 15.31 -42.04
C ALA A 28 27.65 13.83 -41.77
N PRO A 29 28.52 13.04 -41.12
CA PRO A 29 28.15 11.69 -40.72
C PRO A 29 26.93 11.78 -39.80
N PRO A 30 25.95 10.87 -39.92
CA PRO A 30 24.89 10.81 -38.93
C PRO A 30 25.55 10.50 -37.59
N LEU A 31 25.45 11.43 -36.64
CA LEU A 31 25.69 11.11 -35.24
C LEU A 31 24.75 9.94 -34.92
N PRO A 32 25.24 8.81 -34.39
CA PRO A 32 24.33 7.81 -33.87
C PRO A 32 23.50 8.52 -32.80
N ALA A 33 22.19 8.54 -32.99
CA ALA A 33 21.30 8.77 -31.87
C ALA A 33 21.54 7.60 -30.93
N SER A 34 22.41 7.81 -29.95
CA SER A 34 22.50 6.94 -28.78
C SER A 34 21.17 7.14 -28.05
N PHE A 35 20.17 6.35 -28.43
CA PHE A 35 19.12 5.99 -27.51
C PHE A 35 19.81 5.23 -26.39
N SER A 36 20.18 5.94 -25.33
CA SER A 36 20.30 5.29 -24.04
C SER A 36 18.89 4.78 -23.71
N LEU A 37 18.62 3.52 -24.06
CA LEU A 37 17.74 2.70 -23.25
C LEU A 37 18.43 2.65 -21.88
N GLN A 38 18.14 3.62 -21.03
CA GLN A 38 18.08 3.31 -19.62
C GLN A 38 16.90 2.36 -19.50
N ASP A 39 17.21 1.06 -19.60
CA ASP A 39 16.31 -0.03 -19.22
C ASP A 39 15.93 0.17 -17.76
N ALA A 40 14.94 1.02 -17.52
CA ALA A 40 14.19 0.99 -16.27
C ALA A 40 13.32 -0.25 -16.36
N THR A 41 13.87 -1.41 -15.99
CA THR A 41 13.17 -2.70 -15.92
C THR A 41 11.88 -2.52 -15.10
N PRO A 42 10.68 -2.56 -15.72
CA PRO A 42 9.43 -2.12 -15.08
C PRO A 42 8.59 -3.27 -14.53
N PHE A 43 9.13 -4.49 -14.50
CA PHE A 43 8.36 -5.68 -14.19
C PHE A 43 8.67 -6.21 -12.79
N TYR A 44 7.69 -6.93 -12.25
CA TYR A 44 7.74 -7.50 -10.93
C TYR A 44 7.36 -8.98 -11.00
N GLU A 45 8.12 -9.82 -10.32
CA GLU A 45 7.80 -11.23 -10.14
C GLU A 45 7.17 -11.44 -8.77
N GLN A 46 5.99 -12.06 -8.75
CA GLN A 46 5.31 -12.45 -7.52
C GLN A 46 5.79 -13.82 -7.06
N HIS A 47 6.20 -13.91 -5.80
CA HIS A 47 6.48 -15.17 -5.13
C HIS A 47 5.56 -15.32 -3.92
N ASN A 48 4.80 -16.40 -3.90
CA ASN A 48 3.95 -16.78 -2.77
C ASN A 48 4.78 -17.57 -1.78
N LEU A 49 5.07 -16.98 -0.61
CA LEU A 49 5.97 -17.58 0.37
C LEU A 49 5.24 -18.55 1.29
N VAL A 50 4.09 -18.13 1.81
CA VAL A 50 3.29 -18.92 2.76
C VAL A 50 1.81 -18.77 2.46
N SER A 51 1.07 -19.87 2.48
CA SER A 51 -0.40 -19.89 2.45
C SER A 51 -0.91 -20.94 3.45
N ASP A 52 -2.18 -20.88 3.83
CA ASP A 52 -2.86 -21.95 4.57
C ASP A 52 -3.09 -23.23 3.74
N GLY A 53 -2.81 -23.18 2.44
CA GLY A 53 -2.88 -24.32 1.52
C GLY A 53 -3.95 -24.18 0.43
N ALA A 54 -4.78 -23.14 0.49
CA ALA A 54 -5.75 -22.86 -0.56
C ALA A 54 -5.11 -22.24 -1.81
N VAL A 55 -4.03 -21.47 -1.62
CA VAL A 55 -3.21 -20.92 -2.70
C VAL A 55 -1.86 -21.63 -2.73
N SER A 56 -1.34 -21.92 -3.92
CA SER A 56 0.01 -22.49 -4.07
C SER A 56 1.06 -21.50 -3.54
N ALA A 57 1.88 -21.95 -2.60
CA ALA A 57 2.97 -21.21 -1.98
C ALA A 57 4.14 -22.15 -1.63
N ASP A 58 5.32 -21.59 -1.38
CA ASP A 58 6.53 -22.36 -1.05
C ASP A 58 6.37 -23.16 0.26
N LEU A 59 5.62 -22.61 1.21
CA LEU A 59 5.37 -23.20 2.53
C LEU A 59 3.88 -23.13 2.87
N VAL A 60 3.45 -24.05 3.73
CA VAL A 60 2.06 -24.13 4.20
C VAL A 60 2.00 -23.86 5.70
N ASP A 61 1.09 -22.99 6.11
CA ASP A 61 0.77 -22.69 7.50
C ASP A 61 -0.72 -22.44 7.69
N ALA A 62 -1.46 -23.43 8.19
CA ALA A 62 -2.90 -23.35 8.38
C ALA A 62 -3.36 -22.27 9.38
N ALA A 63 -2.45 -21.63 10.11
CA ALA A 63 -2.77 -20.49 10.97
C ALA A 63 -2.95 -19.18 10.19
N LEU A 64 -2.41 -19.08 8.97
CA LEU A 64 -2.40 -17.89 8.13
C LEU A 64 -3.73 -17.79 7.37
N VAL A 65 -4.78 -17.30 8.03
CA VAL A 65 -6.11 -17.10 7.44
C VAL A 65 -6.46 -15.62 7.50
N ASN A 66 -6.91 -15.06 6.37
CA ASN A 66 -7.11 -13.63 6.17
C ASN A 66 -5.92 -12.81 6.67
N ALA A 67 -4.76 -13.00 6.01
CA ALA A 67 -3.52 -12.33 6.39
C ALA A 67 -3.66 -10.83 6.14
N TRP A 68 -3.84 -10.05 7.21
CA TRP A 68 -4.26 -8.65 7.10
C TRP A 68 -3.10 -7.68 7.31
N GLY A 69 -2.71 -7.45 8.56
CA GLY A 69 -1.65 -6.51 8.90
C GLY A 69 -0.25 -7.09 8.69
N LEU A 70 0.72 -6.23 8.32
CA LEU A 70 2.12 -6.60 8.16
C LEU A 70 3.05 -5.53 8.75
N VAL A 71 3.92 -5.93 9.68
CA VAL A 71 4.92 -5.03 10.27
C VAL A 71 6.18 -5.78 10.69
N ALA A 72 7.30 -5.07 10.72
CA ALA A 72 8.52 -5.52 11.37
C ALA A 72 9.13 -4.34 12.15
N SER A 73 9.94 -4.66 13.16
CA SER A 73 10.90 -3.71 13.71
C SER A 73 12.09 -3.55 12.75
N ALA A 74 13.08 -2.76 13.14
CA ALA A 74 14.32 -2.59 12.37
C ALA A 74 15.06 -3.90 12.07
N THR A 75 14.90 -4.93 12.91
CA THR A 75 15.63 -6.20 12.76
C THR A 75 14.78 -7.45 12.93
N SER A 76 13.50 -7.33 13.32
CA SER A 76 12.64 -8.50 13.52
C SER A 76 12.27 -9.19 12.21
N PRO A 77 11.80 -10.45 12.24
CA PRO A 77 11.00 -11.02 11.16
C PRO A 77 9.71 -10.21 10.94
N TRP A 78 8.99 -10.57 9.88
CA TRP A 78 7.62 -10.09 9.67
C TRP A 78 6.69 -10.61 10.75
N TRP A 79 5.83 -9.74 11.25
CA TRP A 79 4.64 -10.06 12.03
C TRP A 79 3.42 -9.86 11.15
N VAL A 80 2.59 -10.89 11.06
CA VAL A 80 1.33 -10.87 10.34
C VAL A 80 0.19 -10.89 11.35
N ALA A 81 -0.87 -10.11 11.12
CA ALA A 81 -2.12 -10.24 11.86
C ALA A 81 -3.05 -11.16 11.06
N ASP A 82 -3.33 -12.33 11.62
CA ASP A 82 -4.13 -13.38 11.00
C ASP A 82 -5.58 -13.22 11.48
N ASN A 83 -6.35 -12.41 10.73
CA ASN A 83 -7.69 -12.00 11.14
C ASN A 83 -8.60 -13.22 11.37
N GLY A 84 -8.58 -14.18 10.44
CA GLY A 84 -9.48 -15.32 10.44
C GLY A 84 -9.22 -16.33 11.57
N THR A 85 -7.99 -16.40 12.09
CA THR A 85 -7.65 -17.31 13.20
C THR A 85 -7.52 -16.62 14.56
N GLY A 86 -7.55 -15.28 14.61
CA GLY A 86 -7.34 -14.56 15.86
C GLY A 86 -5.90 -14.67 16.36
N LEU A 87 -4.94 -14.69 15.44
CA LEU A 87 -3.52 -14.92 15.74
C LEU A 87 -2.63 -13.80 15.16
N SER A 88 -1.38 -13.84 15.59
CA SER A 88 -0.28 -13.21 14.89
C SER A 88 0.86 -14.20 14.73
N THR A 89 1.10 -14.59 13.48
CA THR A 89 2.20 -15.43 13.02
C THR A 89 3.39 -14.59 12.58
N LEU A 90 4.57 -15.22 12.55
CA LEU A 90 5.83 -14.57 12.21
C LEU A 90 6.58 -15.33 11.13
N TYR A 91 7.14 -14.62 10.15
CA TYR A 91 7.85 -15.22 9.02
C TYR A 91 9.18 -14.52 8.73
N ASN A 92 10.21 -15.31 8.45
CA ASN A 92 11.48 -14.78 7.95
C ASN A 92 11.31 -14.33 6.49
N GLY A 93 11.52 -13.05 6.18
CA GLY A 93 11.32 -12.51 4.84
C GLY A 93 12.32 -13.03 3.79
N ASN A 94 13.47 -13.59 4.21
CA ASN A 94 14.43 -14.17 3.27
C ASN A 94 14.02 -15.56 2.79
N THR A 95 13.36 -16.36 3.64
CA THR A 95 13.10 -17.78 3.38
C THR A 95 11.62 -18.16 3.39
N GLY A 96 10.73 -17.27 3.83
CA GLY A 96 9.32 -17.60 4.13
C GLY A 96 9.12 -18.44 5.40
N ALA A 97 10.20 -18.91 6.03
CA ALA A 97 10.10 -19.85 7.14
C ALA A 97 9.35 -19.26 8.34
N LYS A 98 8.38 -20.02 8.86
CA LYS A 98 7.65 -19.68 10.08
C LYS A 98 8.59 -19.65 11.29
N VAL A 99 8.45 -18.61 12.11
CA VAL A 99 9.07 -18.51 13.43
C VAL A 99 8.15 -19.15 14.47
N SER A 100 8.72 -19.87 15.44
CA SER A 100 7.94 -20.68 16.40
C SER A 100 6.96 -19.89 17.27
N LEU A 101 7.19 -18.59 17.48
CA LEU A 101 6.29 -17.75 18.24
C LEU A 101 4.99 -17.54 17.45
N THR A 102 3.86 -17.74 18.11
CA THR A 102 2.55 -17.31 17.64
C THR A 102 1.83 -16.66 18.82
N VAL A 103 1.21 -15.50 18.58
CA VAL A 103 0.52 -14.73 19.60
C VAL A 103 -0.98 -14.81 19.34
N SER A 104 -1.77 -15.18 20.35
CA SER A 104 -3.23 -15.06 20.28
C SER A 104 -3.63 -13.60 20.47
N VAL A 105 -4.47 -13.10 19.56
CA VAL A 105 -4.97 -11.73 19.55
C VAL A 105 -6.50 -11.76 19.46
N PRO A 106 -7.22 -11.27 20.48
CA PRO A 106 -8.67 -11.29 20.46
C PRO A 106 -9.24 -10.31 19.41
N GLY A 107 -10.47 -10.57 18.98
CA GLY A 107 -11.28 -9.57 18.25
C GLY A 107 -11.12 -9.53 16.74
N ALA A 108 -10.55 -10.58 16.13
CA ALA A 108 -10.23 -10.64 14.70
C ALA A 108 -9.23 -9.52 14.30
N PRO A 109 -7.91 -9.75 14.53
CA PRO A 109 -6.90 -8.70 14.41
C PRO A 109 -6.73 -8.23 12.96
N THR A 110 -6.53 -6.93 12.76
CA THR A 110 -6.37 -6.27 11.45
C THR A 110 -5.02 -5.55 11.36
N GLY A 111 -5.00 -4.23 11.54
CA GLY A 111 -3.79 -3.42 11.55
C GLY A 111 -2.87 -3.76 12.73
N ILE A 112 -1.56 -3.76 12.48
CA ILE A 112 -0.52 -4.01 13.48
C ILE A 112 0.59 -2.97 13.37
N VAL A 113 1.11 -2.51 14.51
CA VAL A 113 2.30 -1.64 14.58
C VAL A 113 3.34 -2.18 15.54
N PHE A 114 4.61 -1.95 15.21
CA PHE A 114 5.73 -2.13 16.15
C PHE A 114 5.88 -0.86 17.01
N ASN A 115 5.94 -1.04 18.33
CA ASN A 115 6.22 0.02 19.28
C ASN A 115 7.67 -0.06 19.77
N GLY A 116 8.51 0.85 19.27
CA GLY A 116 9.89 1.03 19.72
C GLY A 116 10.04 1.87 21.00
N GLY A 117 8.98 2.56 21.42
CA GLY A 117 8.98 3.46 22.57
C GLY A 117 8.72 2.78 23.91
N ALA A 118 8.53 3.58 24.96
CA ALA A 118 8.23 3.12 26.32
C ALA A 118 6.76 3.32 26.72
N GLY A 119 5.95 3.98 25.87
CA GLY A 119 4.52 4.11 26.04
C GLY A 119 3.75 2.84 25.72
N PHE A 120 2.42 2.94 25.78
CA PHE A 120 1.46 1.88 25.48
C PHE A 120 1.66 0.65 26.38
N VAL A 121 1.66 0.88 27.69
CA VAL A 121 1.83 -0.16 28.69
C VAL A 121 0.55 -0.99 28.80
N VAL A 122 0.68 -2.31 28.65
CA VAL A 122 -0.37 -3.29 28.92
C VAL A 122 -0.11 -4.00 30.23
N THR A 123 -1.18 -4.40 30.91
CA THR A 123 -1.11 -5.04 32.23
C THR A 123 -2.03 -6.26 32.28
N SER A 124 -1.52 -7.38 32.78
CA SER A 124 -2.33 -8.57 33.08
C SER A 124 -1.90 -9.13 34.44
N GLY A 125 -2.85 -9.19 35.38
CA GLY A 125 -2.57 -9.50 36.78
C GLY A 125 -1.56 -8.52 37.37
N THR A 126 -0.41 -9.03 37.82
CA THR A 126 0.67 -8.23 38.43
C THR A 126 1.79 -7.86 37.46
N LYS A 127 1.70 -8.27 36.20
CA LYS A 127 2.73 -8.01 35.19
C LYS A 127 2.31 -6.86 34.29
N SER A 128 3.23 -5.92 34.09
CA SER A 128 3.06 -4.78 33.19
C SER A 128 4.30 -4.58 32.34
N GLY A 129 4.11 -4.07 31.13
CA GLY A 129 5.22 -3.69 30.26
C GLY A 129 4.73 -2.96 29.02
N PRO A 130 5.58 -2.15 28.39
CA PRO A 130 5.21 -1.47 27.16
C PRO A 130 5.02 -2.51 26.05
N ALA A 131 3.86 -2.49 25.39
CA ALA A 131 3.56 -3.36 24.28
C ALA A 131 4.66 -3.21 23.22
N ARG A 132 5.15 -4.31 22.65
CA ARG A 132 6.10 -4.29 21.52
C ARG A 132 5.36 -4.33 20.19
N PHE A 133 4.22 -5.00 20.16
CA PHE A 133 3.29 -5.00 19.03
C PHE A 133 1.90 -4.63 19.52
N ILE A 134 1.23 -3.76 18.78
CA ILE A 134 -0.12 -3.27 19.09
C ILE A 134 -0.99 -3.59 17.89
N PHE A 135 -2.19 -4.10 18.16
CA PHE A 135 -3.12 -4.64 17.19
C PHE A 135 -4.44 -3.88 17.27
N ALA A 136 -4.99 -3.56 16.10
CA ALA A 136 -6.38 -3.20 15.91
C ALA A 136 -7.19 -4.47 15.64
N SER A 137 -8.48 -4.42 15.94
CA SER A 137 -9.39 -5.55 15.79
C SER A 137 -10.75 -5.07 15.28
N GLU A 138 -11.42 -5.90 14.48
CA GLU A 138 -12.72 -5.55 13.88
C GLU A 138 -13.86 -5.45 14.89
N ASP A 139 -13.68 -6.03 16.07
CA ASP A 139 -14.62 -5.90 17.19
C ASP A 139 -14.51 -4.57 17.95
N GLY A 140 -13.63 -3.66 17.52
CA GLY A 140 -13.46 -2.36 18.15
C GLY A 140 -12.52 -2.37 19.34
N THR A 141 -11.68 -3.39 19.50
CA THR A 141 -10.63 -3.41 20.51
C THR A 141 -9.26 -2.98 19.96
N ILE A 142 -8.42 -2.44 20.84
CA ILE A 142 -6.97 -2.28 20.62
C ILE A 142 -6.25 -3.14 21.66
N SER A 143 -5.40 -4.06 21.21
CA SER A 143 -4.66 -4.99 22.06
C SER A 143 -3.16 -4.77 21.95
N GLY A 144 -2.42 -4.95 23.04
CA GLY A 144 -0.96 -4.89 23.05
C GLY A 144 -0.34 -6.21 23.51
N TRP A 145 0.75 -6.61 22.87
CA TRP A 145 1.54 -7.78 23.26
C TRP A 145 2.96 -7.40 23.68
N THR A 146 3.43 -8.01 24.76
CA THR A 146 4.83 -7.99 25.17
C THR A 146 5.15 -9.27 25.96
N PRO A 147 6.31 -9.91 25.74
CA PRO A 147 6.67 -11.15 26.43
C PRO A 147 6.84 -10.95 27.94
N ALA A 148 7.02 -9.70 28.39
CA ALA A 148 7.10 -9.35 29.82
C ALA A 148 5.76 -9.57 30.56
N VAL A 149 4.64 -9.50 29.85
CA VAL A 149 3.29 -9.65 30.42
C VAL A 149 2.77 -11.07 30.18
N ALA A 150 2.75 -11.51 28.92
CA ALA A 150 2.35 -12.86 28.55
C ALA A 150 3.14 -13.34 27.33
N ALA A 151 3.57 -14.61 27.34
CA ALA A 151 4.47 -15.13 26.32
C ALA A 151 3.80 -15.20 24.92
N THR A 152 2.51 -15.55 24.86
CA THR A 152 1.81 -15.88 23.59
C THR A 152 0.41 -15.29 23.52
N GLN A 153 0.08 -14.27 24.32
CA GLN A 153 -1.27 -13.70 24.35
C GLN A 153 -1.22 -12.18 24.47
N ALA A 154 -1.88 -11.49 23.52
CA ALA A 154 -2.07 -10.05 23.58
C ALA A 154 -3.12 -9.68 24.64
N VAL A 155 -3.03 -8.47 25.19
CA VAL A 155 -3.90 -7.96 26.24
C VAL A 155 -4.66 -6.76 25.70
N VAL A 156 -5.99 -6.77 25.83
CA VAL A 156 -6.85 -5.64 25.44
C VAL A 156 -6.51 -4.43 26.30
N ALA A 157 -6.21 -3.32 25.65
CA ALA A 157 -5.89 -2.03 26.28
C ALA A 157 -7.01 -0.99 26.09
N VAL A 158 -7.70 -1.04 24.95
CA VAL A 158 -8.89 -0.24 24.66
C VAL A 158 -9.99 -1.17 24.21
N ASP A 159 -11.20 -0.98 24.73
CA ASP A 159 -12.39 -1.72 24.35
C ASP A 159 -13.52 -0.76 24.00
N ASN A 160 -13.73 -0.56 22.69
CA ASN A 160 -14.83 0.22 22.14
C ASN A 160 -15.90 -0.67 21.49
N SER A 161 -15.94 -1.97 21.82
CA SER A 161 -16.88 -2.93 21.24
C SER A 161 -18.35 -2.55 21.50
N ALA A 162 -18.66 -2.04 22.69
CA ALA A 162 -20.00 -1.55 23.03
C ALA A 162 -20.45 -0.35 22.18
N GLY A 163 -19.49 0.43 21.66
CA GLY A 163 -19.74 1.52 20.70
C GLY A 163 -19.83 1.04 19.24
N GLY A 164 -19.60 -0.25 18.99
CA GLY A 164 -19.53 -0.84 17.66
C GLY A 164 -18.34 -0.35 16.86
N GLY A 165 -17.19 -0.09 17.49
CA GLY A 165 -15.96 0.27 16.75
C GLY A 165 -15.58 -0.84 15.76
N VAL A 166 -15.01 -0.46 14.61
CA VAL A 166 -14.45 -1.40 13.63
C VAL A 166 -13.09 -0.86 13.23
N TYR A 167 -12.02 -1.35 13.86
CA TYR A 167 -10.67 -0.87 13.57
C TYR A 167 -10.02 -1.69 12.45
N LYS A 168 -9.49 -1.00 11.43
CA LYS A 168 -8.92 -1.65 10.24
C LYS A 168 -7.39 -1.49 10.15
N GLY A 169 -6.83 -0.36 10.58
CA GLY A 169 -5.43 -0.01 10.41
C GLY A 169 -4.86 0.76 11.60
N LEU A 170 -3.53 0.68 11.80
CA LEU A 170 -2.81 1.38 12.85
C LEU A 170 -1.57 2.11 12.33
N ALA A 171 -1.31 3.30 12.88
CA ALA A 171 -0.02 3.97 12.80
C ALA A 171 0.42 4.46 14.18
N ILE A 172 1.72 4.45 14.44
CA ILE A 172 2.31 4.97 15.67
C ILE A 172 3.35 6.03 15.31
N VAL A 173 3.31 7.18 15.99
CA VAL A 173 4.22 8.29 15.73
C VAL A 173 4.61 8.98 17.04
N SER A 174 5.90 9.26 17.20
CA SER A 174 6.40 10.16 18.25
C SER A 174 6.17 11.62 17.84
N THR A 175 5.38 12.34 18.62
CA THR A 175 5.08 13.77 18.40
C THR A 175 5.77 14.63 19.46
N ALA A 176 5.77 15.95 19.27
CA ALA A 176 6.20 16.89 20.32
C ALA A 176 5.38 16.77 21.62
N SER A 177 4.15 16.23 21.53
CA SER A 177 3.24 15.99 22.65
C SER A 177 3.29 14.55 23.20
N GLY A 178 4.31 13.79 22.83
CA GLY A 178 4.50 12.38 23.17
C GLY A 178 4.05 11.43 22.05
N ASP A 179 4.23 10.13 22.28
CA ASP A 179 3.81 9.10 21.33
C ASP A 179 2.29 9.11 21.15
N ARG A 180 1.86 8.85 19.91
CA ARG A 180 0.45 8.76 19.52
C ARG A 180 0.22 7.49 18.71
N LEU A 181 -0.90 6.85 18.99
CA LEU A 181 -1.44 5.74 18.19
C LEU A 181 -2.67 6.25 17.45
N TYR A 182 -2.69 6.03 16.13
CA TYR A 182 -3.78 6.41 15.24
C TYR A 182 -4.44 5.14 14.75
N ALA A 183 -5.75 5.04 14.92
CA ALA A 183 -6.54 3.88 14.53
C ALA A 183 -7.64 4.29 13.55
N THR A 184 -7.71 3.65 12.40
CA THR A 184 -8.82 3.88 11.46
C THR A 184 -10.06 3.17 11.98
N ASN A 185 -11.06 3.93 12.44
CA ASN A 185 -12.36 3.42 12.86
C ASN A 185 -13.31 3.53 11.67
N PHE A 186 -13.37 2.45 10.90
CA PHE A 186 -14.08 2.42 9.63
C PHE A 186 -15.56 2.75 9.84
N ARG A 187 -16.21 2.07 10.78
CA ARG A 187 -17.64 2.26 11.05
C ARG A 187 -18.03 3.69 11.43
N ALA A 188 -17.19 4.36 12.22
CA ALA A 188 -17.44 5.73 12.65
C ALA A 188 -16.97 6.78 11.63
N ALA A 189 -16.29 6.37 10.55
CA ALA A 189 -15.64 7.25 9.58
C ALA A 189 -14.65 8.22 10.25
N THR A 190 -13.91 7.75 11.26
CA THR A 190 -12.94 8.53 12.04
C THR A 190 -11.56 7.89 12.07
N VAL A 191 -10.54 8.71 12.32
CA VAL A 191 -9.26 8.22 12.84
C VAL A 191 -9.25 8.55 14.33
N ASP A 192 -9.38 7.52 15.15
CA ASP A 192 -9.34 7.63 16.60
C ASP A 192 -7.87 7.71 17.05
N VAL A 193 -7.57 8.63 17.96
CA VAL A 193 -6.19 8.90 18.38
C VAL A 193 -6.05 8.65 19.87
N PHE A 194 -5.00 7.93 20.24
CA PHE A 194 -4.68 7.59 21.61
C PHE A 194 -3.30 8.12 22.00
N ASP A 195 -3.19 8.63 23.22
CA ASP A 195 -1.90 8.98 23.82
C ASP A 195 -1.12 7.73 24.27
N ALA A 196 0.11 7.92 24.76
CA ALA A 196 0.99 6.86 25.23
C ALA A 196 0.43 6.06 26.43
N SER A 197 -0.69 6.45 27.03
CA SER A 197 -1.41 5.73 28.09
C SER A 197 -2.73 5.13 27.59
N PHE A 198 -2.94 5.06 26.28
CA PHE A 198 -4.18 4.61 25.64
C PHE A 198 -5.41 5.50 25.92
N HIS A 199 -5.23 6.74 26.41
CA HIS A 199 -6.36 7.65 26.51
C HIS A 199 -6.68 8.28 25.16
N SER A 200 -7.97 8.36 24.83
CA SER A 200 -8.43 9.05 23.63
C SER A 200 -8.08 10.53 23.69
N VAL A 201 -7.56 11.06 22.58
CA VAL A 201 -7.23 12.48 22.38
C VAL A 201 -7.78 12.96 21.03
N PRO A 202 -7.98 14.26 20.83
CA PRO A 202 -8.46 14.80 19.55
C PRO A 202 -7.50 14.47 18.39
N GLY A 203 -8.06 14.07 17.24
CA GLY A 203 -7.28 13.58 16.09
C GLY A 203 -7.20 14.48 14.86
N GLY A 204 -8.12 15.42 14.66
CA GLY A 204 -8.10 16.27 13.45
C GLY A 204 -8.64 15.55 12.21
N PHE A 205 -7.87 14.62 11.62
CA PHE A 205 -8.07 13.78 10.40
C PHE A 205 -9.31 14.02 9.52
N VAL A 206 -9.61 15.28 9.23
CA VAL A 206 -10.81 15.68 8.48
C VAL A 206 -10.39 16.18 7.11
N ASP A 207 -11.13 15.70 6.11
CA ASP A 207 -11.07 16.19 4.75
C ASP A 207 -12.45 16.72 4.35
N PRO A 208 -12.64 18.04 4.32
CA PRO A 208 -13.93 18.65 3.96
C PRO A 208 -14.41 18.33 2.54
N GLY A 209 -13.50 17.88 1.66
CA GLY A 209 -13.80 17.51 0.28
C GLY A 209 -13.94 16.00 0.08
N LEU A 210 -13.95 15.19 1.15
CA LEU A 210 -14.21 13.75 1.05
C LEU A 210 -15.72 13.52 0.86
N PRO A 211 -16.16 12.79 -0.20
CA PRO A 211 -17.57 12.47 -0.36
C PRO A 211 -18.12 11.67 0.82
N ALA A 212 -19.40 11.88 1.14
CA ALA A 212 -20.09 11.11 2.16
C ALA A 212 -20.09 9.61 1.82
N GLY A 213 -20.02 8.77 2.84
CA GLY A 213 -19.97 7.31 2.70
C GLY A 213 -18.55 6.73 2.61
N TYR A 214 -17.51 7.55 2.49
CA TYR A 214 -16.13 7.08 2.56
C TYR A 214 -15.59 7.16 3.99
N ALA A 215 -14.84 6.14 4.41
CA ALA A 215 -14.27 6.04 5.75
C ALA A 215 -12.78 5.63 5.72
N PRO A 216 -11.97 6.05 6.72
CA PRO A 216 -10.57 5.63 6.83
C PRO A 216 -10.43 4.11 6.87
N PHE A 217 -9.59 3.55 6.01
CA PHE A 217 -9.43 2.09 5.84
C PHE A 217 -8.02 1.66 6.26
N GLY A 218 -7.00 2.00 5.47
CA GLY A 218 -5.58 1.83 5.80
C GLY A 218 -4.94 3.12 6.31
N ILE A 219 -3.86 2.99 7.11
CA ILE A 219 -3.10 4.12 7.64
C ILE A 219 -1.63 3.75 7.84
N ARG A 220 -0.71 4.63 7.43
CA ARG A 220 0.75 4.46 7.64
C ARG A 220 1.45 5.79 7.88
N SER A 221 2.45 5.79 8.76
CA SER A 221 3.41 6.90 8.88
C SER A 221 4.58 6.65 7.94
N LEU A 222 4.73 7.49 6.91
CA LEU A 222 5.75 7.36 5.86
C LEU A 222 6.35 8.73 5.55
N GLY A 223 7.69 8.81 5.50
CA GLY A 223 8.37 10.05 5.10
C GLY A 223 8.02 11.30 5.92
N GLY A 224 7.63 11.12 7.20
CA GLY A 224 7.24 12.21 8.10
C GLY A 224 5.78 12.66 8.00
N ALA A 225 4.96 12.05 7.14
CA ALA A 225 3.52 12.29 7.04
C ALA A 225 2.73 11.03 7.39
N ILE A 226 1.48 11.22 7.81
CA ILE A 226 0.52 10.14 8.01
C ILE A 226 -0.35 10.03 6.76
N TYR A 227 -0.23 8.93 6.04
CA TYR A 227 -1.07 8.62 4.89
C TYR A 227 -2.26 7.79 5.35
N VAL A 228 -3.46 8.19 4.95
CA VAL A 228 -4.72 7.51 5.24
C VAL A 228 -5.40 7.20 3.93
N THR A 229 -5.76 5.95 3.71
CA THR A 229 -6.63 5.55 2.61
C THR A 229 -8.08 5.55 3.06
N TYR A 230 -9.01 5.77 2.13
CA TYR A 230 -10.43 5.78 2.40
C TYR A 230 -11.14 4.88 1.39
N ALA A 231 -12.01 4.01 1.89
CA ALA A 231 -12.85 3.13 1.08
C ALA A 231 -14.32 3.50 1.26
N LEU A 232 -15.14 3.19 0.25
CA LEU A 232 -16.59 3.38 0.31
C LEU A 232 -17.19 2.35 1.28
N GLN A 233 -18.03 2.77 2.20
CA GLN A 233 -18.67 1.87 3.16
C GLN A 233 -19.88 1.17 2.54
N ASP A 234 -20.10 -0.06 2.97
CA ASP A 234 -21.36 -0.76 2.80
C ASP A 234 -22.47 -0.18 3.70
N ALA A 235 -23.68 -0.73 3.59
CA ALA A 235 -24.82 -0.25 4.37
C ALA A 235 -24.64 -0.47 5.88
N ASP A 236 -23.97 -1.56 6.28
CA ASP A 236 -23.71 -1.89 7.69
C ASP A 236 -22.49 -1.15 8.26
N LYS A 237 -21.77 -0.42 7.40
CA LYS A 237 -20.55 0.34 7.71
C LYS A 237 -19.44 -0.52 8.30
N LYS A 238 -19.46 -1.82 8.02
CA LYS A 238 -18.48 -2.77 8.53
C LYS A 238 -17.41 -3.05 7.49
N ASP A 239 -17.82 -3.13 6.24
CA ASP A 239 -17.00 -3.58 5.12
C ASP A 239 -17.06 -2.58 3.97
N ASP A 240 -16.07 -2.65 3.09
CA ASP A 240 -16.02 -1.77 1.95
C ASP A 240 -16.92 -2.24 0.81
N VAL A 241 -17.27 -1.31 -0.07
CA VAL A 241 -17.85 -1.61 -1.38
C VAL A 241 -16.75 -1.44 -2.42
N ALA A 242 -16.07 -2.54 -2.75
CA ALA A 242 -15.09 -2.58 -3.82
C ALA A 242 -15.65 -2.09 -5.17
N GLY A 243 -14.79 -1.48 -5.98
CA GLY A 243 -15.08 -1.00 -7.32
C GLY A 243 -14.06 0.03 -7.81
N GLU A 244 -13.83 0.08 -9.13
CA GLU A 244 -12.99 1.12 -9.71
C GLU A 244 -13.54 2.51 -9.38
N GLY A 245 -12.69 3.38 -8.85
CA GLY A 245 -13.04 4.72 -8.39
C GLY A 245 -13.55 4.76 -6.94
N HIS A 246 -13.70 3.62 -6.27
CA HIS A 246 -14.12 3.54 -4.87
C HIS A 246 -12.91 3.68 -3.94
N GLY A 247 -12.21 4.81 -4.02
CA GLY A 247 -11.14 5.07 -3.08
C GLY A 247 -10.57 6.49 -3.11
N PHE A 248 -10.00 6.88 -1.97
CA PHE A 248 -9.23 8.12 -1.83
C PHE A 248 -7.99 7.85 -1.00
N VAL A 249 -6.99 8.71 -1.15
CA VAL A 249 -5.81 8.72 -0.27
C VAL A 249 -5.54 10.16 0.13
N ASN A 250 -5.32 10.40 1.43
CA ASN A 250 -4.91 11.70 1.97
C ASN A 250 -3.56 11.58 2.70
N ALA A 251 -2.85 12.69 2.75
CA ALA A 251 -1.68 12.86 3.61
C ALA A 251 -1.98 13.93 4.67
N PHE A 252 -1.63 13.63 5.91
CA PHE A 252 -1.79 14.48 7.08
C PHE A 252 -0.45 14.71 7.76
N ASP A 253 -0.34 15.80 8.52
CA ASP A 253 0.73 15.94 9.50
C ASP A 253 0.49 15.02 10.72
N THR A 254 1.44 15.03 11.65
CA THR A 254 1.34 14.21 12.87
C THR A 254 0.36 14.77 13.91
N GLY A 255 -0.23 15.94 13.68
CA GLY A 255 -1.37 16.47 14.44
C GLY A 255 -2.72 16.13 13.80
N GLY A 256 -2.72 15.48 12.63
CA GLY A 256 -3.91 15.14 11.86
C GLY A 256 -4.48 16.31 11.04
N HIS A 257 -3.70 17.35 10.77
CA HIS A 257 -4.10 18.37 9.80
C HIS A 257 -3.86 17.88 8.38
N LEU A 258 -4.86 18.06 7.51
CA LEU A 258 -4.77 17.65 6.11
C LEU A 258 -3.67 18.46 5.40
N LEU A 259 -2.65 17.77 4.90
CA LEU A 259 -1.61 18.36 4.08
C LEU A 259 -2.07 18.43 2.62
N ARG A 260 -2.64 17.32 2.12
CA ARG A 260 -3.13 17.21 0.74
C ARG A 260 -3.97 15.95 0.52
N ARG A 261 -4.90 16.03 -0.44
CA ARG A 261 -5.43 14.86 -1.12
C ARG A 261 -4.34 14.29 -2.03
N VAL A 262 -3.98 13.02 -1.84
CA VAL A 262 -2.99 12.32 -2.65
C VAL A 262 -3.60 11.84 -3.95
N ALA A 263 -4.75 11.16 -3.88
CA ALA A 263 -5.43 10.58 -5.03
C ALA A 263 -6.94 10.49 -4.77
N SER A 264 -7.74 10.55 -5.84
CA SER A 264 -9.21 10.55 -5.78
C SER A 264 -9.79 9.67 -6.89
N GLY A 265 -10.49 8.61 -6.51
CA GLY A 265 -11.09 7.65 -7.44
C GLY A 265 -10.08 7.13 -8.47
N GLY A 266 -10.48 7.10 -9.74
CA GLY A 266 -9.67 6.54 -10.82
C GLY A 266 -9.38 5.06 -10.55
N ARG A 267 -8.10 4.68 -10.59
CA ARG A 267 -7.67 3.29 -10.33
C ARG A 267 -7.71 2.86 -8.86
N LEU A 268 -8.19 3.71 -7.95
CA LEU A 268 -8.35 3.31 -6.55
C LEU A 268 -9.61 2.46 -6.40
N ASN A 269 -9.45 1.33 -5.71
CA ASN A 269 -10.49 0.34 -5.48
C ASN A 269 -10.29 -0.24 -4.08
N SER A 270 -11.01 0.32 -3.11
CA SER A 270 -10.82 0.02 -1.68
C SER A 270 -9.34 0.01 -1.26
N PRO A 271 -8.62 1.14 -1.45
CA PRO A 271 -7.19 1.19 -1.16
C PRO A 271 -6.91 0.94 0.32
N TRP A 272 -5.95 0.08 0.66
CA TRP A 272 -5.55 -0.21 2.04
C TRP A 272 -4.04 -0.12 2.23
N GLY A 273 -3.28 -0.91 1.46
CA GLY A 273 -1.82 -1.01 1.59
C GLY A 273 -1.11 0.27 1.17
N LEU A 274 -0.11 0.69 1.97
CA LEU A 274 0.70 1.88 1.70
C LEU A 274 2.18 1.61 1.96
N ALA A 275 3.04 1.87 0.98
CA ALA A 275 4.49 1.78 1.12
C ALA A 275 5.20 2.88 0.32
N LEU A 276 6.31 3.41 0.83
CA LEU A 276 7.19 4.29 0.06
C LEU A 276 8.30 3.43 -0.55
N ALA A 277 8.41 3.44 -1.88
CA ALA A 277 9.42 2.67 -2.58
C ALA A 277 10.84 3.19 -2.31
N PRO A 278 11.82 2.29 -2.07
CA PRO A 278 13.21 2.68 -1.95
C PRO A 278 13.77 3.14 -3.29
N ALA A 279 15.02 3.61 -3.28
CA ALA A 279 15.69 4.15 -4.46
C ALA A 279 16.03 3.10 -5.54
N ASP A 280 15.91 1.81 -5.21
CA ASP A 280 16.29 0.66 -6.03
C ASP A 280 15.11 -0.31 -6.26
N PHE A 281 13.92 0.24 -6.54
CA PHE A 281 12.70 -0.50 -6.83
C PHE A 281 12.23 -0.39 -8.29
N GLY A 282 13.19 -0.33 -9.23
CA GLY A 282 12.90 -0.26 -10.66
C GLY A 282 12.22 1.05 -11.06
N ALA A 283 11.26 0.98 -11.98
CA ALA A 283 10.60 2.15 -12.58
C ALA A 283 9.83 3.03 -11.57
N PHE A 284 9.43 2.46 -10.43
CA PHE A 284 8.68 3.15 -9.36
C PHE A 284 9.55 3.48 -8.14
N SER A 285 10.88 3.52 -8.30
CA SER A 285 11.78 3.93 -7.23
C SER A 285 11.42 5.31 -6.69
N GLY A 286 11.28 5.43 -5.37
CA GLY A 286 10.88 6.67 -4.68
C GLY A 286 9.38 7.01 -4.73
N ASP A 287 8.56 6.23 -5.44
CA ASP A 287 7.12 6.49 -5.53
C ASP A 287 6.38 5.99 -4.26
N LEU A 288 5.26 6.63 -3.95
CA LEU A 288 4.27 6.11 -3.02
C LEU A 288 3.45 5.02 -3.71
N LEU A 289 3.47 3.82 -3.16
CA LEU A 289 2.69 2.67 -3.60
C LEU A 289 1.40 2.57 -2.79
N VAL A 290 0.30 2.35 -3.50
CA VAL A 290 -1.04 2.15 -2.93
C VAL A 290 -1.59 0.81 -3.43
N GLY A 291 -1.73 -0.15 -2.53
CA GLY A 291 -2.35 -1.45 -2.79
C GLY A 291 -3.86 -1.36 -2.63
N ASN A 292 -4.59 -1.83 -3.63
CA ASN A 292 -6.03 -1.96 -3.64
C ASN A 292 -6.44 -3.32 -3.08
N PHE A 293 -7.30 -3.33 -2.06
CA PHE A 293 -7.93 -4.56 -1.60
C PHE A 293 -8.89 -5.12 -2.66
N GLY A 294 -9.73 -4.27 -3.24
CA GLY A 294 -10.85 -4.72 -4.08
C GLY A 294 -10.51 -5.27 -5.46
N ASP A 295 -9.29 -5.04 -5.99
CA ASP A 295 -8.83 -5.64 -7.25
C ASP A 295 -7.39 -6.19 -7.20
N GLY A 296 -6.71 -6.05 -6.07
CA GLY A 296 -5.35 -6.56 -5.91
C GLY A 296 -4.26 -5.80 -6.65
N HIS A 297 -4.60 -4.70 -7.34
CA HIS A 297 -3.60 -3.91 -8.06
C HIS A 297 -2.80 -2.98 -7.13
N ILE A 298 -1.55 -2.70 -7.51
CA ILE A 298 -0.69 -1.76 -6.80
C ILE A 298 -0.41 -0.56 -7.70
N ASN A 299 -0.88 0.61 -7.29
CA ASN A 299 -0.76 1.88 -8.01
C ASN A 299 0.43 2.69 -7.47
N ALA A 300 1.21 3.30 -8.35
CA ALA A 300 2.35 4.15 -7.99
C ALA A 300 2.07 5.63 -8.24
N PHE A 301 2.49 6.48 -7.30
CA PHE A 301 2.32 7.93 -7.34
C PHE A 301 3.63 8.63 -6.98
N ASP A 302 4.04 9.63 -7.77
CA ASP A 302 5.23 10.44 -7.48
C ASP A 302 4.92 11.39 -6.31
N PRO A 303 5.61 11.27 -5.14
CA PRO A 303 5.31 12.07 -3.95
C PRO A 303 5.77 13.54 -4.05
N HIS A 304 6.57 13.88 -5.06
CA HIS A 304 7.19 15.19 -5.27
C HIS A 304 6.53 16.02 -6.37
N ARG A 305 5.68 15.41 -7.22
CA ARG A 305 5.05 16.09 -8.36
C ARG A 305 3.53 16.01 -8.29
N GLY A 306 2.85 17.10 -8.67
CA GLY A 306 1.39 17.15 -8.66
C GLY A 306 0.77 18.53 -8.79
N HIS A 307 -0.46 18.58 -9.33
CA HIS A 307 -1.34 19.75 -9.28
C HIS A 307 -2.59 19.39 -8.45
N GLY A 308 -2.56 19.69 -7.14
CA GLY A 308 -3.68 19.39 -6.23
C GLY A 308 -3.72 17.95 -5.68
N GLY A 309 -3.12 16.98 -6.38
CA GLY A 309 -2.83 15.61 -5.91
C GLY A 309 -1.53 15.07 -6.50
N LEU A 310 -1.09 13.88 -6.07
CA LEU A 310 0.16 13.28 -6.58
C LEU A 310 0.01 12.83 -8.04
N GLN A 311 1.08 12.95 -8.82
CA GLN A 311 1.10 12.46 -10.19
C GLN A 311 1.09 10.92 -10.20
N GLN A 312 0.05 10.33 -10.78
CA GLN A 312 -0.02 8.89 -11.01
C GLN A 312 1.06 8.46 -12.03
N ARG A 313 1.85 7.45 -11.66
CA ARG A 313 2.98 6.93 -12.45
C ARG A 313 2.65 5.61 -13.16
N GLY A 314 1.64 4.88 -12.69
CA GLY A 314 1.18 3.62 -13.30
C GLY A 314 0.79 2.59 -12.26
N GLN A 315 0.72 1.32 -12.69
CA GLN A 315 0.57 0.16 -11.82
C GLN A 315 1.85 -0.70 -11.89
N LEU A 316 2.06 -1.58 -10.92
CA LEU A 316 3.07 -2.63 -11.03
C LEU A 316 2.60 -3.68 -12.05
N HIS A 317 3.50 -4.09 -12.96
CA HIS A 317 3.19 -5.09 -13.98
C HIS A 317 4.05 -6.33 -13.80
N ALA A 318 3.46 -7.50 -14.06
CA ALA A 318 4.17 -8.76 -14.17
C ALA A 318 5.05 -8.79 -15.42
N ALA A 319 6.00 -9.73 -15.47
CA ALA A 319 6.92 -9.88 -16.59
C ALA A 319 6.20 -10.18 -17.93
N ASP A 320 4.97 -10.68 -17.91
CA ASP A 320 4.13 -10.87 -19.11
C ASP A 320 3.41 -9.59 -19.59
N GLY A 321 3.61 -8.47 -18.88
CA GLY A 321 3.05 -7.16 -19.18
C GLY A 321 1.67 -6.90 -18.59
N ARG A 322 1.04 -7.88 -17.90
CA ARG A 322 -0.24 -7.66 -17.21
C ARG A 322 -0.03 -6.91 -15.89
N PRO A 323 -0.97 -6.07 -15.43
CA PRO A 323 -0.93 -5.54 -14.07
C PRO A 323 -0.88 -6.68 -13.04
N ILE A 324 -0.06 -6.53 -12.01
CA ILE A 324 -0.08 -7.42 -10.84
C ILE A 324 -1.47 -7.34 -10.22
N ALA A 325 -2.09 -8.49 -9.95
CA ALA A 325 -3.38 -8.60 -9.26
C ALA A 325 -3.26 -9.69 -8.19
N ILE A 326 -3.28 -9.28 -6.92
CA ILE A 326 -3.24 -10.17 -5.76
C ILE A 326 -4.62 -10.18 -5.12
N ASP A 327 -5.33 -11.28 -5.26
CA ASP A 327 -6.68 -11.42 -4.68
C ASP A 327 -6.67 -11.19 -3.16
N GLY A 328 -7.56 -10.31 -2.68
CA GLY A 328 -7.65 -9.89 -1.28
C GLY A 328 -6.43 -9.15 -0.73
N LEU A 329 -5.72 -8.35 -1.53
CA LEU A 329 -4.50 -7.64 -1.12
C LEU A 329 -4.73 -6.69 0.06
N TRP A 330 -4.08 -6.98 1.20
CA TRP A 330 -4.09 -6.11 2.37
C TRP A 330 -2.80 -5.27 2.45
N ALA A 331 -1.85 -5.68 3.29
CA ALA A 331 -0.68 -4.89 3.57
C ALA A 331 0.39 -5.02 2.50
N ILE A 332 1.14 -3.94 2.31
CA ILE A 332 2.38 -3.92 1.57
C ILE A 332 3.46 -3.21 2.39
N ALA A 333 4.68 -3.74 2.40
CA ALA A 333 5.81 -3.13 3.09
C ALA A 333 7.15 -3.62 2.52
N PHE A 334 8.16 -2.76 2.53
CA PHE A 334 9.52 -3.15 2.14
C PHE A 334 10.24 -3.86 3.29
N GLY A 335 11.12 -4.81 2.94
CA GLY A 335 11.96 -5.51 3.91
C GLY A 335 12.85 -4.56 4.72
N ASN A 336 13.39 -5.06 5.83
CA ASN A 336 14.23 -4.26 6.73
C ASN A 336 15.75 -4.49 6.52
N GLY A 337 16.15 -5.24 5.50
CA GLY A 337 17.54 -5.63 5.27
C GLY A 337 18.07 -6.65 6.30
N ALA A 338 17.19 -7.20 7.14
CA ALA A 338 17.50 -8.17 8.19
C ALA A 338 16.51 -9.35 8.11
N ALA A 339 15.91 -9.75 9.23
CA ALA A 339 15.03 -10.93 9.27
C ALA A 339 13.71 -10.74 8.51
N ALA A 340 13.31 -9.50 8.18
CA ALA A 340 12.16 -9.22 7.31
C ALA A 340 12.54 -9.18 5.82
N GLY A 341 13.76 -9.60 5.46
CA GLY A 341 14.19 -9.72 4.07
C GLY A 341 14.81 -8.44 3.49
N PRO A 342 15.23 -8.48 2.22
CA PRO A 342 15.94 -7.39 1.56
C PRO A 342 15.12 -6.09 1.50
N ALA A 343 15.79 -4.95 1.64
CA ALA A 343 15.13 -3.63 1.71
C ALA A 343 14.48 -3.17 0.40
N ASN A 344 14.83 -3.79 -0.72
CA ASN A 344 14.29 -3.51 -2.05
C ASN A 344 13.24 -4.51 -2.53
N VAL A 345 12.80 -5.40 -1.64
CA VAL A 345 11.73 -6.36 -1.91
C VAL A 345 10.44 -5.89 -1.24
N LEU A 346 9.36 -5.84 -2.01
CA LEU A 346 8.03 -5.46 -1.51
C LEU A 346 7.30 -6.72 -1.04
N PHE A 347 7.06 -6.84 0.26
CA PHE A 347 6.28 -7.92 0.84
C PHE A 347 4.81 -7.53 0.92
N PHE A 348 3.94 -8.53 0.86
CA PHE A 348 2.50 -8.34 0.97
C PHE A 348 1.82 -9.43 1.80
N THR A 349 0.65 -9.09 2.33
CA THR A 349 -0.31 -10.02 2.91
C THR A 349 -1.63 -9.92 2.16
N ALA A 350 -2.37 -11.02 2.11
CA ALA A 350 -3.66 -11.05 1.44
C ALA A 350 -4.63 -12.06 2.07
N GLY A 351 -5.92 -11.77 1.94
CA GLY A 351 -7.04 -12.66 2.25
C GLY A 351 -7.75 -13.11 0.98
N PRO A 352 -7.18 -14.03 0.19
CA PRO A 352 -7.79 -14.49 -1.06
C PRO A 352 -9.08 -15.28 -0.81
N LEU A 353 -9.89 -15.44 -1.87
CA LEU A 353 -11.13 -16.21 -1.88
C LEU A 353 -12.12 -15.70 -0.81
N ASP A 354 -12.52 -14.43 -0.95
CA ASP A 354 -13.45 -13.75 -0.03
C ASP A 354 -12.97 -13.81 1.43
N GLU A 355 -11.68 -13.58 1.63
CA GLU A 355 -11.00 -13.56 2.94
C GLU A 355 -11.06 -14.88 3.73
N GLU A 356 -11.51 -15.99 3.13
CA GLU A 356 -11.57 -17.29 3.80
C GLU A 356 -10.19 -17.95 3.96
N HIS A 357 -9.18 -17.43 3.27
CA HIS A 357 -7.82 -17.98 3.21
C HIS A 357 -6.76 -16.91 3.43
N GLY A 358 -5.49 -17.32 3.53
CA GLY A 358 -4.39 -16.37 3.72
C GLY A 358 -3.18 -16.62 2.83
N LEU A 359 -2.51 -15.53 2.49
CA LEU A 359 -1.31 -15.51 1.69
C LEU A 359 -0.33 -14.45 2.22
N PHE A 360 0.92 -14.85 2.39
CA PHE A 360 2.06 -13.97 2.60
C PHE A 360 3.05 -14.16 1.46
N GLY A 361 3.41 -13.08 0.78
CA GLY A 361 4.24 -13.14 -0.42
C GLY A 361 5.14 -11.93 -0.60
N LYS A 362 5.82 -11.90 -1.75
CA LYS A 362 6.72 -10.80 -2.13
C LYS A 362 6.67 -10.52 -3.62
N LEU A 363 7.00 -9.29 -3.97
CA LEU A 363 7.25 -8.80 -5.33
C LEU A 363 8.71 -8.38 -5.43
N VAL A 364 9.39 -8.91 -6.45
CA VAL A 364 10.80 -8.61 -6.75
C VAL A 364 10.90 -7.98 -8.13
N VAL A 365 11.71 -6.93 -8.27
CA VAL A 365 11.99 -6.33 -9.59
C VAL A 365 12.61 -7.39 -10.52
N THR A 366 12.10 -7.51 -11.73
CA THR A 366 12.56 -8.48 -12.73
C THR A 366 12.58 -7.86 -14.14
N SER A 367 13.23 -8.54 -15.09
CA SER A 367 13.22 -8.18 -16.51
C SER A 367 12.19 -9.00 -17.29
N HIS A 368 11.84 -8.56 -18.50
CA HIS A 368 10.95 -9.31 -19.38
C HIS A 368 11.58 -10.67 -19.75
N PRO A 369 10.85 -11.80 -19.76
CA PRO A 369 11.40 -13.07 -20.18
C PRO A 369 11.67 -13.00 -21.70
N GLY A 370 12.93 -12.81 -22.09
CA GLY A 370 13.34 -12.68 -23.49
C GLY A 370 14.47 -11.69 -23.76
N LEU A 371 14.84 -10.88 -22.76
CA LEU A 371 16.06 -10.06 -22.81
C LEU A 371 16.97 -10.52 -21.66
N VAL A 372 17.74 -11.56 -21.92
CA VAL A 372 19.01 -11.79 -21.19
C VAL A 372 20.05 -10.92 -21.92
N PRO A 373 20.94 -10.20 -21.20
CA PRO A 373 21.93 -9.32 -21.82
C PRO A 373 22.82 -10.01 -22.86
#